data_AF-A0A350YW50-F1
#
_entry.id   AF-A0A350YW50-F1
#
_cell.length_a   1.000
_cell.length_b   1.000
_cell.length_c   1.000
_cell.angle_alpha   90.00
_cell.angle_beta   90.00
_cell.angle_gamma   90.00
#
_symmetry.space_group_name_H-M   'P 1'
#
loop_
_entity.id
_entity.type
_entity.pdbx_description
1 polymer ?
#
loop_
_entity_poly.entity_id
_entity_poly.type
_entity_poly.pdbx_seq_one_letter_code
_entity_poly.pdbx_strand_id
1 'polypeptide(L)'
;MIQRIQTAFLIVSTLLLGFLFQYPLADILAANELYVFKIGGIYKGEEQVFNGLPIQIFLILIILLHIFVIFKYKKRIQQMRI
;
A
#
# COMPACT_ATOMS: atom_id res chain seq x y z
N MET A 1 -7.75 -25.25 3.54
CA MET A 1 -6.47 -24.85 2.89
C MET A 1 -6.53 -23.44 2.30
N ILE A 2 -7.60 -23.07 1.59
CA ILE A 2 -7.86 -21.72 1.06
C ILE A 2 -7.60 -20.60 2.09
N GLN A 3 -8.06 -20.77 3.34
CA GLN A 3 -7.91 -19.76 4.40
C GLN A 3 -6.45 -19.48 4.80
N ARG A 4 -5.56 -20.47 4.72
CA ARG A 4 -4.12 -20.29 5.02
C ARG A 4 -3.42 -19.52 3.90
N ILE A 5 -3.73 -19.86 2.65
CA ILE A 5 -3.21 -19.17 1.46
C ILE A 5 -3.70 -17.71 1.43
N GLN A 6 -4.97 -17.46 1.78
CA GLN A 6 -5.52 -16.11 1.83
C GLN A 6 -4.82 -15.22 2.88
N THR A 7 -4.51 -15.78 4.05
CA THR A 7 -3.83 -15.01 5.10
C THR A 7 -2.38 -14.71 4.71
N ALA A 8 -1.66 -15.70 4.15
CA ALA A 8 -0.31 -15.50 3.62
C ALA A 8 -0.28 -14.45 2.50
N PHE A 9 -1.24 -14.53 1.56
CA PHE A 9 -1.40 -13.55 0.50
C PHE A 9 -1.63 -12.14 1.06
N LEU A 10 -2.54 -11.98 2.02
CA LEU A 10 -2.82 -10.66 2.60
C LEU A 10 -1.62 -10.09 3.36
N ILE A 11 -0.84 -10.93 4.04
CA ILE A 11 0.40 -10.48 4.71
C ILE A 11 1.40 -9.97 3.67
N VAL A 12 1.68 -10.76 2.62
CA VAL A 12 2.60 -10.36 1.55
C VAL A 12 2.11 -9.11 0.84
N SER A 13 0.83 -9.03 0.49
CA SER A 13 0.20 -7.85 -0.11
C SER A 13 0.37 -6.61 0.76
N THR A 14 0.10 -6.72 2.07
CA THR A 14 0.26 -5.60 3.01
C THR A 14 1.71 -5.11 3.06
N LEU A 15 2.67 -6.03 3.00
CA LEU A 15 4.09 -5.73 3.02
C LEU A 15 4.53 -5.00 1.74
N LEU A 16 4.10 -5.50 0.57
CA LEU A 16 4.34 -4.85 -0.72
C LEU A 16 3.70 -3.46 -0.80
N LEU A 17 2.47 -3.30 -0.31
CA LEU A 17 1.80 -2.00 -0.22
C LEU A 17 2.53 -1.05 0.73
N GLY A 18 3.12 -1.56 1.81
CA GLY A 18 3.97 -0.79 2.71
C GLY A 18 5.21 -0.22 2.03
N PHE A 19 5.83 -0.98 1.12
CA PHE A 19 6.99 -0.51 0.35
C PHE A 19 6.66 0.69 -0.56
N LEU A 20 5.41 0.84 -1.00
CA LEU A 20 5.01 1.98 -1.83
C LEU A 20 5.14 3.35 -1.12
N PHE A 21 5.26 3.38 0.22
CA PHE A 21 5.56 4.61 0.95
C PHE A 21 7.02 5.06 0.81
N GLN A 22 7.94 4.13 0.58
CA GLN A 22 9.38 4.41 0.54
C GLN A 22 9.89 4.61 -0.89
N TYR A 23 9.39 3.81 -1.84
CA TYR A 23 9.91 3.78 -3.21
C TYR A 23 9.15 4.71 -4.16
N PRO A 24 9.83 5.30 -5.16
CA PRO A 24 9.15 5.99 -6.24
C PRO A 24 8.31 5.00 -7.06
N LEU A 25 7.13 5.45 -7.46
CA LEU A 25 6.21 4.71 -8.31
C LEU A 25 6.64 4.76 -9.77
N ALA A 26 7.13 5.92 -10.21
CA ALA A 26 7.62 6.12 -11.57
C ALA A 26 8.51 7.38 -11.66
N ASP A 27 9.42 7.37 -12.64
CA ASP A 27 10.08 8.58 -13.11
C ASP A 27 9.37 9.08 -14.37
N ILE A 28 9.06 10.37 -14.40
CA ILE A 28 8.33 11.02 -15.50
C ILE A 28 9.29 11.99 -16.17
N LEU A 29 9.59 11.75 -17.45
CA LEU A 29 10.37 12.65 -18.30
C LEU A 29 9.40 13.49 -19.13
N ALA A 30 9.35 14.80 -18.86
CA ALA A 30 8.50 15.73 -19.61
C ALA A 30 9.26 17.02 -19.88
N ALA A 31 9.26 17.49 -21.14
CA ALA A 31 9.88 18.75 -21.54
C ALA A 31 11.35 18.92 -21.08
N ASN A 32 12.13 17.84 -21.13
CA ASN A 32 13.53 17.79 -20.68
C ASN A 32 13.73 17.93 -19.16
N GLU A 33 12.66 17.85 -18.38
CA GLU A 33 12.69 17.83 -16.92
C GLU A 33 12.30 16.46 -16.37
N LEU A 34 12.94 16.09 -15.25
CA LEU A 34 12.73 14.83 -14.55
C LEU A 34 11.85 15.08 -13.33
N TYR A 35 10.70 14.41 -13.30
CA TYR A 35 9.80 14.39 -12.16
C TYR A 35 9.80 12.99 -11.54
N VAL A 36 9.81 12.93 -10.22
CA VAL A 36 9.71 11.68 -9.46
C VAL A 36 8.31 11.57 -8.89
N PHE A 37 7.57 10.57 -9.34
CA PHE A 37 6.26 10.27 -8.79
C PHE A 37 6.41 9.31 -7.60
N LYS A 38 6.03 9.79 -6.41
CA LYS A 38 5.93 8.99 -5.18
C LYS A 38 4.48 8.97 -4.72
N ILE A 39 4.14 8.08 -3.79
CA ILE A 39 2.79 8.05 -3.23
C ILE A 39 2.38 9.39 -2.59
N GLY A 40 3.36 10.14 -2.04
CA GLY A 40 3.14 11.45 -1.44
C GLY A 40 2.96 12.60 -2.41
N GLY A 41 3.19 12.38 -3.71
CA GLY A 41 3.07 13.44 -4.70
C GLY A 41 4.06 13.30 -5.84
N ILE A 42 4.04 14.31 -6.70
CA ILE A 42 4.99 14.45 -7.81
C ILE A 42 6.01 15.51 -7.40
N TYR A 43 7.28 15.15 -7.51
CA TYR A 43 8.41 15.99 -7.12
C TYR A 43 9.23 16.36 -8.35
N LYS A 44 9.70 17.61 -8.41
CA LYS A 44 10.70 18.09 -9.36
C LYS A 44 11.96 18.43 -8.56
N GLY A 45 12.92 17.51 -8.52
CA GLY A 45 14.04 17.61 -7.58
C GLY A 45 13.55 17.57 -6.12
N GLU A 46 13.78 18.66 -5.38
CA GLU A 46 13.32 18.81 -3.99
C GLU A 46 11.93 19.46 -3.86
N GLU A 47 11.41 20.06 -4.94
CA GLU A 47 10.13 20.77 -4.92
C GLU A 47 8.97 19.82 -5.16
N GLN A 48 7.94 19.90 -4.31
CA GLN A 48 6.71 19.15 -4.50
C GLN A 48 5.74 19.94 -5.40
N VAL A 49 5.55 19.46 -6.63
CA VAL A 49 4.70 20.12 -7.64
C VAL A 49 3.24 19.69 -7.51
N PHE A 50 3.00 18.47 -7.03
CA PHE A 50 1.64 17.94 -6.83
C PHE A 50 1.51 17.22 -5.49
N ASN A 51 0.38 17.44 -4.81
CA ASN A 51 0.09 16.80 -3.53
C ASN A 51 -0.62 15.45 -3.71
N GLY A 52 0.06 14.36 -3.32
CA GLY A 52 -0.46 12.99 -3.38
C GLY A 52 -1.25 12.56 -2.15
N LEU A 53 -1.55 13.46 -1.20
CA LEU A 53 -2.28 13.16 0.04
C LEU A 53 -3.55 12.31 -0.18
N PRO A 54 -4.40 12.54 -1.21
CA PRO A 54 -5.53 11.66 -1.46
C PRO A 54 -5.13 10.20 -1.72
N ILE A 55 -4.06 9.99 -2.50
CA ILE A 55 -3.55 8.64 -2.83
C ILE A 55 -2.96 7.98 -1.59
N GLN A 56 -2.24 8.75 -0.75
CA GLN A 56 -1.73 8.25 0.53
C GLN A 56 -2.86 7.79 1.46
N ILE A 57 -3.94 8.58 1.58
CA ILE A 57 -5.11 8.21 2.39
C ILE A 57 -5.71 6.90 1.89
N PHE A 58 -5.90 6.77 0.58
CA PHE A 58 -6.41 5.53 -0.01
C PHE A 58 -5.51 4.33 0.28
N LEU A 59 -4.18 4.49 0.16
CA LEU A 59 -3.23 3.42 0.46
C LEU A 59 -3.31 2.99 1.94
N ILE A 60 -3.35 3.96 2.87
CA ILE A 60 -3.52 3.67 4.30
C ILE A 60 -4.83 2.92 4.56
N LEU A 61 -5.93 3.36 3.95
CA LEU A 61 -7.24 2.74 4.11
C LEU A 61 -7.24 1.28 3.60
N ILE A 62 -6.59 1.02 2.46
CA ILE A 62 -6.43 -0.33 1.92
C ILE A 62 -5.61 -1.22 2.87
N ILE A 63 -4.51 -0.71 3.42
CA ILE A 63 -3.68 -1.43 4.39
C ILE A 63 -4.45 -1.73 5.68
N LEU A 64 -5.18 -0.76 6.22
CA LEU A 64 -6.02 -0.97 7.40
C LEU A 64 -7.09 -2.03 7.15
N LEU A 65 -7.69 -2.05 5.96
CA LEU A 65 -8.64 -3.07 5.58
C LEU A 65 -7.99 -4.46 5.51
N HIS A 66 -6.80 -4.58 4.93
CA HIS A 66 -6.05 -5.84 4.91
C HIS A 66 -5.77 -6.36 6.32
N ILE A 67 -5.30 -5.47 7.21
CA ILE A 67 -5.03 -5.79 8.62
C ILE A 67 -6.32 -6.24 9.32
N PHE A 68 -7.41 -5.50 9.16
CA PHE A 68 -8.71 -5.85 9.74
C PHE A 68 -9.19 -7.23 9.28
N VAL A 69 -9.07 -7.51 7.98
CA VAL A 69 -9.44 -8.81 7.40
C VAL A 69 -8.57 -9.92 7.98
N ILE A 70 -7.25 -9.75 8.09
CA ILE A 70 -6.33 -10.74 8.70
C ILE A 70 -6.79 -11.08 10.13
N PHE A 71 -7.09 -10.08 10.96
CA PHE A 71 -7.56 -10.31 12.33
C PHE A 71 -8.93 -10.98 12.40
N LYS A 72 -9.88 -10.58 11.54
CA LYS A 72 -11.20 -11.20 11.47
C LYS A 72 -11.12 -12.68 11.07
N TYR A 73 -10.25 -13.01 10.11
CA TYR A 73 -10.02 -14.40 9.68
C TYR A 73 -9.36 -15.25 10.76
N LYS A 74 -8.43 -14.69 11.54
CA LYS A 74 -7.80 -15.38 12.67
C LYS A 74 -8.83 -15.75 13.75
N LYS A 75 -9.79 -14.85 14.05
CA LYS A 75 -10.86 -15.11 15.03
C LYS A 75 -11.83 -16.22 14.60
N ARG A 76 -12.15 -16.33 13.30
CA ARG A 76 -12.99 -17.44 12.79
C ARG A 76 -12.34 -18.83 12.97
N ILE A 77 -11.01 -18.94 12.86
CA ILE A 77 -10.30 -20.20 13.12
C ILE A 77 -10.43 -20.62 14.58
N GLN A 78 -10.36 -19.66 15.52
CA GLN A 78 -10.54 -19.95 16.94
C GLN A 78 -11.97 -20.42 17.23
N GLN A 79 -12.97 -19.80 16.61
CA GLN A 79 -14.39 -20.17 16.77
C GLN A 79 -14.73 -21.56 16.20
N MET A 80 -14.07 -22.01 15.12
CA MET A 80 -14.31 -23.35 14.55
C MET A 80 -13.60 -24.48 15.32
N ARG A 81 -12.75 -24.14 16.30
CA ARG A 81 -11.94 -25.11 17.05
C ARG A 81 -12.45 -25.36 18.47
N ILE A 82 -13.47 -24.60 18.91
CA ILE A 82 -14.27 -24.80 20.13
C ILE A 82 -15.54 -25.53 19.70
#